data_AF-A0A7C0WI43-F1
#
_entry.id   AF-A0A7C0WI43-F1
#
_cell.length_a   1.000
_cell.length_b   1.000
_cell.length_c   1.000
_cell.angle_alpha   90.00
_cell.angle_beta   90.00
_cell.angle_gamma   90.00
#
_symmetry.space_group_name_H-M   'P 1'
#
loop_
_entity.id
_entity.type
_entity.pdbx_description
1 polymer ?
#
loop_
_entity_poly.entity_id
_entity_poly.type
_entity_poly.pdbx_seq_one_letter_code
_entity_poly.pdbx_strand_id
1 'polypeptide(L)'
;MTQKNGVDKYWGDPSAEIILLTSADRGKTFDVVPISKPDSNLPNWMPGIERPFGPHPIAGVPAFLYTHGGPGESLTGGAGTEVIFVRLAK
;
A
#
# COMPACT_ATOMS: atom_id res chain seq x y z
N MET A 1 -0.09 7.09 -18.25
CA MET A 1 -0.27 6.00 -19.25
C MET A 1 -1.09 4.92 -18.56
N THR A 2 -2.38 4.77 -18.90
CA THR A 2 -3.29 3.81 -18.24
C THR A 2 -2.97 2.40 -18.72
N GLN A 3 -2.48 1.52 -17.83
CA GLN A 3 -2.30 0.11 -18.17
C GLN A 3 -3.67 -0.57 -18.20
N LYS A 4 -3.97 -1.34 -19.25
CA LYS A 4 -5.26 -2.06 -19.33
C LYS A 4 -5.27 -3.21 -18.32
N ASN A 5 -6.36 -3.37 -17.57
CA ASN A 5 -6.55 -4.52 -16.69
C ASN A 5 -6.63 -5.83 -17.52
N GLY A 6 -5.98 -6.90 -17.05
CA GLY A 6 -6.06 -8.24 -17.68
C GLY A 6 -5.00 -8.57 -18.74
N VAL A 7 -3.94 -7.76 -18.88
CA VAL A 7 -2.71 -8.15 -19.60
C VAL A 7 -1.64 -8.65 -18.63
N ASP A 8 -0.78 -9.56 -19.10
CA ASP A 8 0.29 -10.25 -18.33
C ASP A 8 1.32 -9.34 -17.63
N LYS A 9 1.22 -8.01 -17.78
CA LYS A 9 2.15 -7.01 -17.24
C LYS A 9 1.45 -5.87 -16.51
N TYR A 10 0.32 -6.12 -15.84
CA TYR A 10 -0.33 -5.09 -15.02
C TYR A 10 0.46 -4.88 -13.71
N TRP A 11 1.15 -3.75 -13.59
CA TRP A 11 1.93 -3.38 -12.39
C TRP A 11 1.19 -2.38 -11.48
N GLY A 12 -0.01 -1.98 -11.87
CA GLY A 12 -0.82 -0.97 -11.16
C GLY A 12 -1.25 0.17 -12.08
N ASP A 13 -2.43 0.71 -11.81
CA ASP A 13 -2.94 1.95 -12.40
C ASP A 13 -2.72 3.10 -11.40
N PRO A 14 -2.48 4.36 -11.85
CA PRO A 14 -2.36 5.50 -10.93
C PRO A 14 -3.54 5.69 -9.96
N SER A 15 -4.71 5.08 -10.23
CA SER A 15 -5.82 5.04 -9.27
C SER A 15 -5.66 4.03 -8.13
N ALA A 16 -4.56 3.25 -8.10
CA ALA A 16 -4.29 2.29 -7.03
C ALA A 16 -3.86 3.01 -5.75
N GLU A 17 -4.69 2.89 -4.72
CA GLU A 17 -4.48 3.51 -3.41
C GLU A 17 -4.47 2.48 -2.28
N ILE A 18 -3.83 2.85 -1.17
CA ILE A 18 -3.80 2.07 0.06
C ILE A 18 -4.77 2.70 1.07
N ILE A 19 -5.74 1.91 1.50
CA ILE A 19 -6.68 2.26 2.56
C ILE A 19 -6.60 1.24 3.69
N LEU A 20 -6.78 1.70 4.92
CA LEU A 20 -6.99 0.86 6.09
C LEU A 20 -8.49 0.73 6.34
N LEU A 21 -8.95 -0.51 6.45
CA LEU A 21 -10.28 -0.87 6.91
C LEU A 21 -10.19 -1.45 8.31
N THR A 22 -10.85 -0.84 9.29
CA THR A 22 -10.93 -1.36 10.65
C THR A 22 -12.38 -1.68 11.01
N SER A 23 -12.60 -2.80 11.70
CA SER A 23 -13.93 -3.19 12.17
C SER A 23 -13.88 -3.60 13.64
N ALA A 24 -14.86 -3.13 14.40
CA ALA A 24 -15.08 -3.53 15.79
C ALA A 24 -16.19 -4.59 15.94
N ASP A 25 -16.93 -4.90 14.88
CA ASP A 25 -18.13 -5.75 14.92
C ASP A 25 -18.00 -7.02 14.06
N ARG A 26 -16.76 -7.48 13.87
CA ARG A 26 -16.40 -8.68 13.08
C ARG A 26 -16.75 -8.53 11.59
N GLY A 27 -16.58 -7.32 11.06
CA GLY A 27 -16.69 -7.03 9.63
C GLY A 27 -18.09 -6.74 9.13
N LYS A 28 -19.04 -6.39 10.01
CA LYS A 28 -20.36 -5.90 9.58
C LYS A 28 -20.30 -4.44 9.17
N THR A 29 -19.47 -3.65 9.87
CA THR A 29 -19.17 -2.26 9.56
C THR A 29 -17.66 -2.02 9.54
N PHE A 30 -17.24 -1.01 8.80
CA PHE A 30 -15.84 -0.62 8.66
C PHE A 30 -15.69 0.89 8.75
N ASP A 31 -14.70 1.31 9.54
CA ASP A 31 -14.10 2.64 9.42
C ASP A 31 -13.02 2.58 8.34
N VAL A 32 -12.92 3.65 7.55
CA VAL A 32 -12.00 3.75 6.42
C VAL A 32 -11.03 4.89 6.66
N VAL A 33 -9.73 4.60 6.59
CA VAL A 33 -8.67 5.60 6.70
C VAL A 33 -7.79 5.56 5.45
N PRO A 34 -7.66 6.66 4.69
CA PRO A 34 -6.71 6.73 3.59
C PRO A 34 -5.28 6.72 4.14
N ILE A 35 -4.45 5.80 3.65
CA ILE A 35 -3.05 5.63 4.09
C ILE A 35 -2.08 6.23 3.06
N SER A 36 -2.32 6.00 1.77
CA SER A 36 -1.55 6.63 0.71
C SER A 36 -2.05 8.03 0.40
N LYS A 37 -1.17 8.83 -0.21
CA LYS A 37 -1.55 10.08 -0.87
C LYS A 37 -1.78 9.79 -2.35
N PRO A 38 -2.89 10.24 -2.93
CA PRO A 38 -3.13 10.05 -4.36
C PRO A 38 -2.10 10.76 -5.23
N ASP A 39 -1.68 10.08 -6.30
CA ASP A 39 -0.83 10.62 -7.36
C ASP A 39 -1.45 10.28 -8.71
N SER A 40 -1.67 11.30 -9.55
CA SER A 40 -2.29 11.11 -10.87
C SER A 40 -1.42 10.31 -11.86
N ASN A 41 -0.14 10.09 -11.55
CA ASN A 41 0.85 9.50 -12.44
C ASN A 41 1.37 8.15 -11.97
N LEU A 42 1.36 7.89 -10.66
CA LEU A 42 2.05 6.75 -10.05
C LEU A 42 1.12 5.96 -9.11
N PRO A 43 1.13 4.61 -9.18
CA PRO A 43 0.33 3.79 -8.28
C PRO A 43 0.95 3.68 -6.89
N ASN A 44 0.10 3.38 -5.90
CA ASN A 44 0.48 2.85 -4.61
C ASN A 44 0.12 1.36 -4.53
N TRP A 45 1.10 0.48 -4.33
CA TRP A 45 0.94 -0.98 -4.47
C TRP A 45 1.72 -1.77 -3.42
N MET A 46 1.46 -3.08 -3.38
CA MET A 46 2.05 -4.04 -2.43
C MET A 46 1.93 -3.61 -0.95
N PRO A 47 0.71 -3.36 -0.43
CA PRO A 47 0.55 -3.03 0.96
C PRO A 47 0.99 -4.18 1.87
N GLY A 48 1.83 -3.86 2.84
CA GLY A 48 2.19 -4.69 3.98
C GLY A 48 1.68 -4.05 5.27
N ILE A 49 1.17 -4.87 6.17
CA ILE A 49 0.86 -4.49 7.55
C ILE A 49 1.71 -5.36 8.47
N GLU A 50 2.23 -4.79 9.55
CA GLU A 50 2.85 -5.56 10.62
C GLU A 50 1.90 -6.66 11.12
N ARG A 51 2.44 -7.85 11.37
CA ARG A 51 1.69 -9.00 11.91
C ARG A 51 2.45 -9.55 13.11
N PRO A 52 1.76 -10.04 14.14
CA PRO A 52 2.42 -10.79 15.20
C PRO A 52 3.20 -11.97 14.61
N PHE A 53 4.39 -12.24 15.13
CA PHE A 53 5.19 -13.40 14.75
C PHE A 53 5.50 -14.27 15.97
N GLY A 54 5.03 -15.52 15.93
CA GLY A 54 5.15 -16.46 17.05
C GLY A 54 4.47 -15.90 18.31
N PRO A 55 5.11 -15.99 19.48
CA PRO A 55 4.54 -15.50 20.74
C PRO A 55 4.66 -13.97 20.94
N HIS A 56 5.19 -13.22 19.97
CA HIS A 56 5.44 -11.78 20.11
C HIS A 56 4.23 -10.98 19.57
N PRO A 57 3.37 -10.44 20.44
CA PRO A 57 2.29 -9.57 19.99
C PRO A 57 2.84 -8.26 19.41
N ILE A 58 2.10 -7.64 18.50
CA ILE A 58 2.38 -6.27 18.09
C ILE A 58 2.09 -5.35 19.27
N ALA A 59 3.08 -4.58 19.70
CA ALA A 59 2.88 -3.57 20.72
C ALA A 59 2.30 -2.29 20.10
N GLY A 60 1.05 -1.97 20.43
CA GLY A 60 0.39 -0.73 19.99
C GLY A 60 -0.32 -0.84 18.63
N VAL A 61 -0.48 0.29 17.95
CA VAL A 61 -1.14 0.37 16.64
C VAL A 61 -0.18 -0.15 15.57
N PRO A 62 -0.62 -1.04 14.65
CA PRO A 62 0.26 -1.59 13.61
C PRO A 62 0.77 -0.49 12.68
N ALA A 63 1.99 -0.65 12.20
CA ALA A 63 2.50 0.14 11.09
C ALA A 63 2.27 -0.56 9.73
N PHE A 64 2.37 0.25 8.68
CA PHE A 64 2.14 -0.15 7.31
C PHE A 64 3.36 0.19 6.47
N LEU A 65 3.58 -0.60 5.43
CA LEU A 65 4.48 -0.23 4.35
C LEU A 65 3.80 -0.44 3.02
N TYR A 66 4.13 0.40 2.05
CA TYR A 66 3.69 0.23 0.67
C TYR A 66 4.72 0.80 -0.29
N THR A 67 4.62 0.41 -1.54
CA THR A 67 5.47 0.90 -2.61
C THR A 67 4.73 2.02 -3.35
N HIS A 68 5.39 3.15 -3.53
CA HIS A 68 4.94 4.23 -4.41
C HIS A 68 5.86 4.28 -5.63
N GLY A 69 5.30 4.19 -6.84
CA GLY A 69 6.07 4.33 -8.08
C GLY A 69 5.67 3.36 -9.18
N GLY A 70 6.20 3.59 -10.38
CA GLY A 70 5.90 2.80 -11.57
C GLY A 70 6.69 1.50 -11.67
N PRO A 71 6.45 0.68 -12.70
CA PRO A 71 7.29 -0.48 -12.98
C PRO A 71 8.71 -0.06 -13.32
N GLY A 72 9.70 -0.83 -12.86
CA GLY A 72 11.09 -0.63 -13.26
C GLY A 72 11.29 -0.96 -14.74
N GLU A 73 11.81 0.00 -15.51
CA GLU A 73 12.06 -0.18 -16.96
C GLU A 73 13.47 -0.69 -17.25
N SER A 74 14.45 -0.40 -16.38
CA SER A 74 15.85 -0.84 -16.51
C SER A 74 16.60 -0.83 -15.18
N LEU A 75 17.83 -1.36 -15.17
CA LEU A 75 18.71 -1.37 -13.99
C LEU A 75 19.44 -0.04 -13.74
N THR A 76 19.32 0.93 -14.65
CA THR A 76 20.05 2.22 -14.60
C THR A 76 19.14 3.45 -14.67
N GLY A 77 17.82 3.26 -14.74
CA GLY A 77 16.81 4.31 -14.94
C GLY A 77 16.55 5.23 -13.73
N GLY A 78 17.33 5.12 -12.66
CA GLY A 78 17.13 5.86 -11.42
C GLY A 78 16.05 5.26 -10.50
N ALA A 79 15.87 5.88 -9.33
CA ALA A 79 14.90 5.45 -8.31
C ALA A 79 13.54 6.10 -8.54
N GLY A 80 12.77 5.60 -9.51
CA GLY A 80 11.37 6.00 -9.74
C GLY A 80 10.37 5.29 -8.79
N THR A 81 10.88 4.59 -7.78
CA THR A 81 10.11 3.79 -6.84
C THR A 81 10.66 3.98 -5.44
N GLU A 82 9.78 4.19 -4.48
CA GLU A 82 10.11 4.32 -3.07
C GLU A 82 9.25 3.40 -2.19
N VAL A 83 9.79 3.04 -1.02
CA VAL A 83 9.04 2.32 0.01
C VAL A 83 8.63 3.33 1.07
N ILE A 84 7.32 3.49 1.23
CA ILE A 84 6.74 4.36 2.24
C ILE A 84 6.44 3.54 3.49
N PHE A 85 6.94 3.99 4.63
CA PHE A 85 6.57 3.46 5.94
C PHE A 85 5.62 4.43 6.65
N VAL A 86 4.47 3.93 7.08
CA VAL A 86 3.45 4.71 7.78
C VAL A 86 3.25 4.17 9.18
N ARG A 87 3.46 5.04 10.17
CA ARG A 87 3.11 4.79 11.57
C ARG A 87 1.91 5.66 11.94
N LEU A 88 0.81 5.03 12.34
CA LEU A 88 -0.35 5.74 12.83
C LEU A 88 -0.06 6.35 14.21
N ALA A 89 -0.62 7.53 14.46
CA ALA A 89 -0.62 8.11 15.80
C ALA A 89 -1.48 7.24 16.74
N LYS A 90 -1.13 7.24 18.02
CA LYS A 90 -1.94 6.62 19.07
C LYS A 90 -3.18 7.44 19.37
#